data_AF-A0A1Z9FB97-F1
#
_entry.id   AF-A0A1Z9FB97-F1
#
_cell.length_a   1.000
_cell.length_b   1.000
_cell.length_c   1.000
_cell.angle_alpha   90.00
_cell.angle_beta   90.00
_cell.angle_gamma   90.00
#
_symmetry.space_group_name_H-M   'P 1'
#
loop_
_entity.id
_entity.type
_entity.pdbx_description
1 polymer ?
#
loop_
_entity_poly.entity_id
_entity_poly.type
_entity_poly.pdbx_seq_one_letter_code
_entity_poly.pdbx_strand_id
1 'polypeptide(L)'
;MKKIILLIFTFSVLFIFLTFLNYELEVIGTKVKKIDYQNQKLENELNFLKSEWEFVNSPENMSLLTNTHLGYKPAQLITLHDFINIILGQGKNSE
;
A
#
# COMPACT_ATOMS: atom_id res chain seq x y z
N MET A 1 59.36 10.50 26.90
CA MET A 1 58.40 11.60 26.63
C MET A 1 57.90 11.63 25.18
N LYS A 2 58.76 11.70 24.14
CA LYS A 2 58.32 11.76 22.72
C LYS A 2 57.33 10.67 22.30
N LYS A 3 57.53 9.42 22.74
CA LYS A 3 56.60 8.29 22.45
C LYS A 3 55.22 8.46 23.09
N ILE A 4 55.16 9.05 24.29
CA ILE A 4 53.91 9.31 25.01
C ILE A 4 53.13 10.41 24.30
N ILE A 5 53.82 11.46 23.86
CA ILE A 5 53.22 12.56 23.07
C ILE A 5 52.64 12.02 21.76
N LEU A 6 53.39 11.16 21.05
CA LEU A 6 52.90 10.52 19.82
C LEU A 6 51.64 9.66 20.08
N LEU A 7 51.62 8.91 21.18
CA LEU A 7 50.50 8.06 21.56
C LEU A 7 49.24 8.88 21.88
N ILE A 8 49.39 9.96 22.65
CA ILE A 8 48.29 10.90 22.94
C ILE A 8 47.76 11.53 21.64
N PHE A 9 48.66 11.92 20.74
CA PHE A 9 48.26 12.45 19.43
C PHE A 9 47.47 11.43 18.62
N THR A 10 47.94 10.18 18.53
CA THR A 10 47.20 9.12 17.82
C THR A 10 45.84 8.83 18.45
N PHE A 11 45.74 8.83 19.78
CA PHE A 11 44.46 8.67 20.46
C PHE A 11 43.51 9.82 20.18
N SER A 12 44.01 11.06 20.14
CA SER A 12 43.20 12.24 19.82
C SER A 12 42.64 12.17 18.39
N VAL A 13 43.46 11.79 17.41
CA VAL A 13 43.02 11.59 16.03
C VAL A 13 41.97 10.48 15.93
N LEU A 14 42.22 9.34 16.59
CA LEU A 14 41.26 8.23 16.62
C LEU A 14 39.93 8.66 17.25
N PHE A 15 39.96 9.46 18.31
CA PHE A 15 38.76 9.93 18.99
C PHE A 15 37.93 10.88 18.11
N ILE A 16 38.59 11.78 17.36
CA ILE A 16 37.93 12.64 16.36
C ILE A 16 37.25 11.77 15.30
N PHE A 17 37.96 10.76 14.79
CA PHE A 17 37.43 9.84 13.79
C PHE A 17 36.21 9.07 14.31
N LEU A 18 36.27 8.60 15.56
CA LEU A 18 35.18 7.87 16.20
C LEU A 18 33.93 8.75 16.37
N THR A 19 34.14 10.00 16.77
CA THR A 19 33.06 10.98 16.92
C THR A 19 32.42 11.30 15.57
N PHE A 20 33.23 11.46 14.53
CA PHE A 20 32.75 11.69 13.16
C PHE A 20 31.94 10.50 12.64
N LEU A 21 32.42 9.28 12.83
CA LEU A 21 31.69 8.07 12.42
C LEU A 21 30.36 7.93 13.18
N ASN A 22 30.32 8.23 14.47
CA ASN A 22 29.07 8.22 15.25
C ASN A 22 28.07 9.23 14.72
N TYR A 23 28.51 10.44 14.36
CA TYR A 23 27.65 11.45 13.77
C TYR A 23 27.06 10.99 12.43
N GLU A 24 27.89 10.44 11.54
CA GLU A 24 27.41 9.91 10.25
C GLU A 24 26.42 8.76 10.44
N LEU A 25 26.65 7.87 11.41
CA LEU A 25 25.71 6.79 11.75
C LEU A 25 24.37 7.34 12.24
N GLU A 26 24.37 8.40 13.05
CA GLU A 26 23.15 9.05 13.53
C GLU A 26 22.38 9.70 12.36
N VAL A 27 23.08 10.39 11.46
CA VAL A 27 22.48 10.98 10.25
C VAL A 27 21.88 9.90 9.35
N ILE A 28 22.57 8.78 9.15
CA ILE A 28 22.02 7.66 8.39
C ILE A 28 20.81 7.06 9.11
N GLY A 29 20.89 6.86 10.43
CA GLY A 29 19.79 6.31 11.22
C GLY A 29 18.52 7.16 11.15
N THR A 30 18.65 8.49 11.19
CA THR A 30 17.51 9.40 11.04
C THR A 30 16.91 9.36 9.62
N LYS A 31 17.75 9.27 8.58
CA LYS A 31 17.29 9.09 7.19
C LYS A 31 16.52 7.77 7.02
N VAL A 32 17.04 6.67 7.57
CA VAL A 32 16.38 5.36 7.53
C VAL A 32 15.02 5.42 8.22
N LYS A 33 14.93 5.99 9.42
CA LYS A 33 13.65 6.18 10.13
C LYS A 33 12.65 7.00 9.31
N LYS A 34 13.12 8.06 8.65
CA LYS A 34 12.24 8.89 7.79
C LYS A 34 11.71 8.10 6.60
N ILE A 35 12.56 7.31 5.94
CA ILE A 35 12.15 6.46 4.82
C ILE A 35 11.16 5.40 5.28
N ASP A 36 11.41 4.75 6.41
CA ASP A 36 10.51 3.75 6.98
C ASP A 36 9.12 4.34 7.27
N TYR A 37 9.07 5.52 7.89
CA TYR A 37 7.83 6.24 8.11
C TYR A 37 7.09 6.57 6.80
N GLN A 38 7.82 7.04 5.78
CA GLN A 38 7.22 7.34 4.47
C GLN A 38 6.68 6.09 3.79
N ASN A 39 7.38 4.96 3.89
CA ASN A 39 6.93 3.68 3.34
C ASN A 39 5.65 3.20 4.02
N GLN A 40 5.59 3.22 5.35
CA GLN A 40 4.37 2.85 6.08
C GLN A 40 3.19 3.76 5.73
N LYS A 41 3.44 5.06 5.56
CA LYS A 41 2.42 6.01 5.11
C LYS A 41 1.89 5.66 3.72
N LEU A 42 2.78 5.39 2.77
CA LEU A 42 2.43 5.00 1.41
C LEU A 42 1.69 3.66 1.36
N GLU A 43 2.09 2.68 2.18
CA GLU A 43 1.40 1.40 2.29
C GLU A 43 -0.04 1.56 2.78
N ASN A 44 -0.24 2.39 3.81
CA ASN A 44 -1.58 2.71 4.31
C ASN A 44 -2.44 3.42 3.26
N GLU A 45 -1.87 4.41 2.56
CA GLU A 45 -2.56 5.12 1.47
C GLU A 45 -2.93 4.17 0.32
N LEU A 46 -2.04 3.24 -0.04
CA LEU A 46 -2.30 2.24 -1.07
C LEU A 46 -3.40 1.26 -0.64
N ASN A 47 -3.37 0.79 0.60
CA ASN A 47 -4.40 -0.10 1.15
C ASN A 47 -5.76 0.58 1.18
N PHE A 48 -5.80 1.86 1.58
CA PHE A 48 -7.01 2.67 1.51
C PHE A 48 -7.54 2.76 0.07
N LEU A 49 -6.68 3.17 -0.89
CA LEU A 49 -7.08 3.27 -2.29
C LEU A 49 -7.57 1.93 -2.86
N LYS A 50 -6.93 0.82 -2.48
CA LYS A 50 -7.35 -0.52 -2.85
C LYS A 50 -8.74 -0.84 -2.29
N SER A 51 -9.01 -0.52 -1.03
CA SER A 51 -10.34 -0.75 -0.43
C SER A 51 -11.43 0.09 -1.08
N GLU A 52 -11.15 1.36 -1.38
CA GLU A 52 -12.08 2.23 -2.13
C GLU A 52 -12.32 1.70 -3.54
N TRP A 53 -11.27 1.24 -4.22
CA TRP A 53 -11.39 0.63 -5.53
C TRP A 53 -12.23 -0.65 -5.49
N GLU A 54 -11.99 -1.54 -4.53
CA GLU A 54 -12.79 -2.76 -4.33
C GLU A 54 -14.26 -2.43 -4.02
N PHE A 55 -14.51 -1.40 -3.22
CA PHE A 55 -15.86 -0.91 -2.93
C PHE A 55 -16.56 -0.44 -4.21
N VAL A 56 -15.94 0.48 -4.96
CA VAL A 56 -16.52 1.02 -6.21
C VAL A 56 -16.73 -0.08 -7.25
N ASN A 57 -15.82 -1.05 -7.33
CA ASN A 57 -15.89 -2.16 -8.28
C ASN A 57 -16.74 -3.35 -7.80
N SER A 58 -17.37 -3.26 -6.63
CA SER A 58 -18.34 -4.28 -6.24
C SER A 58 -19.51 -4.28 -7.23
N PRO A 59 -20.04 -5.45 -7.62
CA PRO A 59 -21.16 -5.53 -8.58
C PRO A 59 -22.38 -4.70 -8.15
N GLU A 60 -22.64 -4.61 -6.85
CA GLU A 60 -23.72 -3.81 -6.28
C GLU A 60 -23.50 -2.31 -6.50
N ASN A 61 -22.32 -1.79 -6.17
CA ASN A 61 -22.01 -0.37 -6.35
C ASN A 61 -21.83 0.02 -7.81
N MET A 62 -21.27 -0.87 -8.64
CA MET A 62 -21.24 -0.67 -10.10
C MET A 62 -22.65 -0.59 -10.68
N SER A 63 -23.55 -1.47 -10.25
CA SER A 63 -24.96 -1.45 -10.67
C SER A 63 -25.62 -0.14 -10.24
N LEU A 64 -25.39 0.32 -9.00
CA LEU A 64 -25.89 1.60 -8.51
C LEU A 64 -25.37 2.77 -9.37
N LEU A 65 -24.05 2.89 -9.56
CA LEU A 65 -23.44 3.95 -10.37
C LEU A 65 -23.97 3.97 -11.81
N THR A 66 -24.06 2.80 -12.42
CA THR A 66 -24.51 2.65 -13.82
C THR A 66 -25.98 3.06 -13.97
N ASN A 67 -26.83 2.63 -13.04
CA ASN A 67 -28.24 3.00 -13.02
C ASN A 67 -28.45 4.50 -12.77
N THR A 68 -27.66 5.10 -11.87
CA THR A 68 -27.81 6.52 -11.47
C THR A 68 -27.27 7.49 -12.53
N HIS A 69 -26.14 7.17 -13.19
CA HIS A 69 -25.44 8.16 -14.02
C HIS A 69 -25.43 7.85 -15.51
N LEU A 70 -25.50 6.57 -15.91
CA LEU A 70 -25.38 6.18 -17.31
C LEU A 70 -26.72 5.85 -17.95
N GLY A 71 -27.81 5.84 -17.17
CA GLY A 71 -29.15 5.43 -17.63
C GLY A 71 -29.20 4.01 -18.19
N TYR A 72 -28.11 3.26 -18.02
CA TYR A 72 -28.00 1.88 -18.43
C TYR A 72 -28.71 1.06 -17.36
N LYS A 73 -29.86 0.49 -17.73
CA LYS A 73 -30.31 -0.72 -17.06
C LYS A 73 -29.18 -1.73 -17.32
N PRO A 74 -28.42 -2.19 -16.31
CA PRO A 74 -27.46 -3.26 -16.54
C PRO A 74 -28.22 -4.34 -17.29
N ALA A 75 -27.69 -4.76 -18.46
CA ALA A 75 -28.31 -5.82 -19.25
C ALA A 75 -28.70 -6.90 -18.25
N GLN A 76 -30.01 -7.10 -18.05
CA GLN A 76 -30.53 -7.80 -16.88
C GLN A 76 -29.79 -9.13 -16.80
N LEU A 77 -28.76 -9.18 -15.94
CA LEU A 77 -27.98 -10.37 -15.76
C LEU A 77 -28.99 -11.32 -15.18
N ILE A 78 -29.29 -12.35 -15.99
CA ILE A 78 -30.19 -13.45 -15.67
C ILE A 78 -29.98 -13.74 -14.19
N THR A 79 -31.02 -13.52 -13.37
CA THR A 79 -30.84 -13.70 -11.93
C THR A 79 -30.38 -15.13 -11.67
N LEU A 80 -29.67 -15.40 -10.58
CA LEU A 80 -29.20 -16.76 -10.29
C LEU A 80 -30.37 -17.77 -10.32
N HIS A 81 -31.57 -17.32 -9.93
CA HIS A 81 -32.80 -18.08 -10.06
C HIS A 81 -33.17 -18.36 -11.53
N ASP A 82 -33.18 -17.34 -12.39
CA ASP A 82 -33.45 -17.49 -13.81
C ASP A 82 -32.38 -18.35 -14.52
N PHE A 83 -31.12 -18.25 -14.08
CA PHE A 83 -30.01 -19.04 -14.60
C PHE A 83 -30.19 -20.52 -14.26
N ILE A 84 -30.58 -20.84 -13.02
CA ILE A 84 -30.91 -22.20 -12.60
C ILE A 84 -32.12 -22.72 -13.38
N ASN A 85 -33.17 -21.91 -13.57
CA ASN A 85 -34.36 -22.33 -14.33
C ASN A 85 -34.06 -22.61 -15.80
N ILE A 86 -33.12 -21.86 -16.41
CA ILE A 86 -32.63 -22.10 -17.78
C ILE A 86 -31.83 -23.40 -17.84
N ILE A 87 -30.91 -23.64 -16.90
CA ILE A 87 -30.12 -24.88 -16.83
C ILE A 87 -31.00 -26.11 -16.59
N LEU A 88 -32.05 -25.97 -15.77
CA LEU A 88 -33.01 -27.03 -15.48
C LEU A 88 -34.10 -27.18 -16.57
N GLY A 89 -34.06 -26.39 -17.64
CA GLY A 89 -34.97 -26.49 -18.79
C GLY A 89 -36.42 -26.06 -18.51
N GLN A 90 -36.67 -25.34 -17.41
CA GLN A 90 -38.02 -24.96 -16.97
C GLN A 90 -38.54 -23.68 -17.65
N GLY A 91 -37.72 -22.98 -18.43
CA GLY A 91 -38.06 -21.71 -19.10
C GLY A 91 -38.83 -21.83 -20.42
N LYS A 92 -39.25 -23.03 -20.85
CA LYS A 92 -40.10 -23.24 -22.04
C LYS A 92 -41.45 -23.84 -21.62
N ASN A 93 -42.32 -23.06 -20.98
CA ASN A 93 -43.74 -23.38 -20.81
C ASN A 93 -44.51 -22.11 -20.43
N SER A 94 -44.55 -21.13 -21.32
CA SER A 94 -45.51 -20.02 -21.30
C SER A 94 -45.56 -19.41 -22.71
N GLU A 95 -46.23 -20.09 -23.63
CA GLU A 95 -47.04 -19.42 -24.66
C GLU A 95 -48.34 -18.93 -24.01
#